data_AF-A0A969UGM1-F1
#
_entry.id   AF-A0A969UGM1-F1
#
_cell.length_a   1.000
_cell.length_b   1.000
_cell.length_c   1.000
_cell.angle_alpha   90.00
_cell.angle_beta   90.00
_cell.angle_gamma   90.00
#
_symmetry.space_group_name_H-M   'P 1'
#
loop_
_entity.id
_entity.type
_entity.pdbx_description
1 polymer ?
#
loop_
_entity_poly.entity_id
_entity_poly.type
_entity_poly.pdbx_seq_one_letter_code
_entity_poly.pdbx_strand_id
1 'polypeptide(L)'
;MITKINSQVFFDLDNVRVNNFEGDFGGGKITAAGTIPFGDTAPLNPLSINFNDIQKVTIPKLYNGGVRGNLQILGQATEPSIAGDLTLFDGTILLNDESESNSDQAKPTNFSDRVNAIAQRNAAEQGIATVTQYKNLKLRLGKDIQISQQPIFTFTATGNLDINGTFLQPSPNGTIMLKRGQVNLFTTQLNLSRDYQNTARFSSNNVLDPFLDVLLVGSAIEASNRSVPSELSPTEIPDSGLTTLETIRVSAKVKGLASQITNKIELTSSPPRSPAEIAVLLGGGFVEALTNSNGTSGLATLAGSALFGSLNGEFNNIFPIGELRLFPTPIIDENRDNQGDGLAGEIAFDLVKNLSFSVLKILNNDTPAQFGFRYRLNDNFVLRGSSNFQEDGTRGLIEYELRF
;
A
#
# COMPACT_ATOMS: atom_id res chain seq x y z
N MET A 1 30.35 -0.28 -1.01
CA MET A 1 31.79 -0.49 -1.31
C MET A 1 32.28 -1.66 -0.47
N ILE A 2 33.05 -2.58 -1.07
CA ILE A 2 33.68 -3.70 -0.33
C ILE A 2 35.02 -3.19 0.23
N THR A 3 35.34 -3.54 1.47
CA THR A 3 36.56 -3.10 2.17
C THR A 3 37.31 -4.30 2.75
N LYS A 4 38.56 -4.10 3.20
CA LYS A 4 39.44 -5.15 3.76
C LYS A 4 39.49 -6.42 2.90
N ILE A 5 39.69 -6.23 1.60
CA ILE A 5 39.69 -7.32 0.63
C ILE A 5 40.97 -8.16 0.82
N ASN A 6 40.80 -9.46 1.03
CA ASN A 6 41.85 -10.47 0.96
C ASN A 6 41.46 -11.48 -0.12
N SER A 7 42.21 -11.52 -1.23
CA SER A 7 41.85 -12.37 -2.37
C SER A 7 43.07 -12.87 -3.14
N GLN A 8 42.92 -14.09 -3.66
CA GLN A 8 43.82 -14.72 -4.61
C GLN A 8 43.02 -15.16 -5.83
N VAL A 9 43.26 -14.48 -6.95
CA VAL A 9 42.64 -14.78 -8.26
C VAL A 9 43.74 -15.13 -9.25
N PHE A 10 43.55 -16.24 -9.96
CA PHE A 10 44.43 -16.73 -11.00
C PHE A 10 43.72 -16.65 -12.34
N PHE A 11 44.47 -16.24 -13.35
CA PHE A 11 44.03 -16.24 -14.74
C PHE A 11 44.95 -17.20 -15.49
N ASP A 12 44.40 -18.34 -15.91
CA ASP A 12 44.96 -19.10 -17.02
C ASP A 12 44.08 -18.76 -18.24
N LEU A 13 44.64 -18.72 -19.45
CA LEU A 13 43.94 -18.19 -20.66
C LEU A 13 42.55 -18.80 -20.90
N ASP A 14 42.26 -19.93 -20.27
CA ASP A 14 41.01 -20.67 -20.35
C ASP A 14 40.05 -20.38 -19.18
N ASN A 15 40.53 -19.92 -18.02
CA ASN A 15 39.72 -19.73 -16.81
C ASN A 15 40.17 -18.58 -15.91
N VAL A 16 39.17 -18.00 -15.22
CA VAL A 16 39.37 -17.24 -13.99
C VAL A 16 39.15 -18.14 -12.79
N ARG A 17 40.19 -18.43 -12.02
CA ARG A 17 40.11 -19.22 -10.78
C ARG A 17 40.26 -18.34 -9.55
N VAL A 18 39.21 -18.25 -8.75
CA VAL A 18 39.20 -17.59 -7.44
C VAL A 18 39.51 -18.64 -6.39
N ASN A 19 40.74 -18.62 -5.85
CA ASN A 19 41.13 -19.50 -4.75
C ASN A 19 40.50 -19.07 -3.44
N ASN A 20 40.54 -17.77 -3.20
CA ASN A 20 39.80 -17.14 -2.12
C ASN A 20 39.47 -15.71 -2.51
N PHE A 21 38.37 -15.24 -1.95
CA PHE A 21 38.01 -13.85 -1.87
C PHE A 21 37.27 -13.70 -0.56
N GLU A 22 37.71 -12.76 0.26
CA GLU A 22 37.02 -12.32 1.47
C GLU A 22 37.04 -10.80 1.51
N GLY A 23 35.91 -10.17 1.86
CA GLY A 23 35.85 -8.73 2.08
C GLY A 23 34.66 -8.33 2.96
N ASP A 24 34.84 -7.25 3.70
CA ASP A 24 33.79 -6.63 4.50
C ASP A 24 32.85 -5.83 3.59
N PHE A 25 31.55 -6.08 3.66
CA PHE A 25 30.53 -5.37 2.89
C PHE A 25 29.25 -5.20 3.69
N GLY A 26 28.71 -3.98 3.74
CA GLY A 26 27.39 -3.73 4.31
C GLY A 26 27.20 -4.20 5.76
N GLY A 27 28.25 -4.23 6.58
CA GLY A 27 28.21 -4.74 7.96
C GLY A 27 28.33 -6.26 8.12
N GLY A 28 28.43 -7.00 7.01
CA GLY A 28 28.73 -8.44 7.00
C GLY A 28 29.98 -8.76 6.17
N LYS A 29 30.11 -10.03 5.77
CA LYS A 29 31.23 -10.51 4.93
C LYS A 29 30.75 -11.13 3.64
N ILE A 30 31.45 -10.84 2.55
CA ILE A 30 31.33 -11.56 1.28
C ILE A 30 32.51 -12.51 1.16
N THR A 31 32.24 -13.75 0.79
CA THR A 31 33.28 -14.71 0.40
C THR A 31 33.02 -15.26 -0.99
N ALA A 32 34.06 -15.57 -1.76
CA ALA A 32 33.90 -16.24 -3.04
C ALA A 32 35.05 -17.20 -3.35
N ALA A 33 34.74 -18.31 -4.02
CA ALA A 33 35.70 -19.31 -4.47
C ALA A 33 35.12 -20.13 -5.64
N GLY A 34 35.99 -20.61 -6.52
CA GLY A 34 35.63 -21.42 -7.68
C GLY A 34 36.17 -20.85 -8.98
N THR A 35 35.66 -21.35 -10.10
CA THR A 35 36.22 -21.11 -11.42
C THR A 35 35.14 -20.65 -12.40
N ILE A 36 35.48 -19.68 -13.25
CA ILE A 36 34.70 -19.25 -14.40
C ILE A 36 35.53 -19.52 -15.66
N PRO A 37 35.08 -20.39 -16.59
CA PRO A 37 35.77 -20.61 -17.86
C PRO A 37 35.50 -19.48 -18.85
N PHE A 38 36.42 -19.28 -19.78
CA PHE A 38 36.22 -18.46 -20.98
C PHE A 38 35.74 -19.27 -22.20
N GLY A 39 35.94 -20.59 -22.19
CA GLY A 39 35.53 -21.50 -23.26
C GLY A 39 34.43 -22.49 -22.85
N ASP A 40 34.11 -23.41 -23.74
CA ASP A 40 32.97 -24.34 -23.62
C ASP A 40 33.10 -25.43 -22.55
N THR A 41 34.26 -25.52 -21.90
CA THR A 41 34.52 -26.51 -20.85
C THR A 41 33.87 -26.09 -19.53
N ALA A 42 32.80 -26.78 -19.15
CA ALA A 42 32.17 -26.59 -17.85
C ALA A 42 33.17 -26.88 -16.71
N PRO A 43 33.35 -25.95 -15.75
CA PRO A 43 34.30 -26.15 -14.67
C PRO A 43 33.76 -27.19 -13.69
N LEU A 44 34.65 -28.00 -13.09
CA LEU A 44 34.25 -28.90 -11.99
C LEU A 44 33.70 -28.12 -10.78
N ASN A 45 34.20 -26.91 -10.56
CA ASN A 45 33.87 -26.06 -9.41
C ASN A 45 33.44 -24.67 -9.91
N PRO A 46 32.14 -24.43 -10.17
CA PRO A 46 31.67 -23.11 -10.57
C PRO A 46 31.93 -22.06 -9.46
N LEU A 47 32.07 -20.79 -9.84
CA LEU A 47 32.27 -19.71 -8.87
C LEU A 47 31.05 -19.60 -7.95
N SER A 48 31.28 -19.80 -6.64
CA SER A 48 30.29 -19.57 -5.60
C SER A 48 30.61 -18.30 -4.84
N ILE A 49 29.58 -17.53 -4.53
CA ILE A 49 29.65 -16.27 -3.78
C ILE A 49 28.70 -16.40 -2.58
N ASN A 50 29.21 -16.25 -1.36
CA ASN A 50 28.40 -16.30 -0.14
C ASN A 50 28.28 -14.91 0.49
N PHE A 51 27.06 -14.59 0.90
CA PHE A 51 26.68 -13.36 1.58
C PHE A 51 26.40 -13.72 3.04
N ASN A 52 27.39 -13.49 3.90
CA ASN A 52 27.31 -13.80 5.32
C ASN A 52 26.71 -12.61 6.08
N ASP A 53 25.38 -12.58 6.14
CA ASP A 53 24.55 -11.60 6.85
C ASP A 53 24.94 -10.14 6.57
N ILE A 54 24.89 -9.76 5.29
CA ILE A 54 25.09 -8.38 4.86
C ILE A 54 23.91 -7.56 5.38
N GLN A 55 24.17 -6.64 6.32
CA GLN A 55 23.13 -5.84 6.97
C GLN A 55 22.59 -4.70 6.10
N LYS A 56 23.41 -4.18 5.18
CA LYS A 56 23.05 -3.04 4.34
C LYS A 56 23.58 -3.16 2.91
N VAL A 57 22.65 -3.36 1.98
CA VAL A 57 22.83 -3.30 0.54
C VAL A 57 21.91 -2.23 -0.01
N THR A 58 22.45 -1.32 -0.83
CA THR A 58 21.66 -0.30 -1.50
C THR A 58 21.81 -0.50 -3.00
N ILE A 59 20.73 -0.93 -3.64
CA ILE A 59 20.57 -1.03 -5.08
C ILE A 59 19.68 0.15 -5.51
N PRO A 60 20.23 1.15 -6.21
CA PRO A 60 19.48 2.34 -6.60
C PRO A 60 18.15 1.98 -7.27
N LYS A 61 17.07 2.65 -6.85
CA LYS A 61 15.71 2.49 -7.39
C LYS A 61 15.10 1.08 -7.28
N LEU A 62 15.72 0.15 -6.55
CA LEU A 62 15.23 -1.23 -6.47
C LEU A 62 15.13 -1.77 -5.04
N TYR A 63 16.20 -1.67 -4.26
CA TYR A 63 16.25 -2.32 -2.95
C TYR A 63 17.20 -1.62 -1.97
N ASN A 64 16.78 -1.52 -0.72
CA ASN A 64 17.62 -1.09 0.38
C ASN A 64 17.37 -1.98 1.61
N GLY A 65 18.36 -2.76 2.06
CA GLY A 65 18.22 -3.64 3.21
C GLY A 65 19.28 -4.73 3.29
N GLY A 66 19.03 -5.75 4.10
CA GLY A 66 19.95 -6.87 4.34
C GLY A 66 19.83 -8.02 3.33
N VAL A 67 20.96 -8.66 3.02
CA VAL A 67 21.03 -9.81 2.11
C VAL A 67 21.87 -10.92 2.72
N ARG A 68 21.38 -12.16 2.65
CA ARG A 68 22.12 -13.36 3.04
C ARG A 68 21.84 -14.52 2.11
N GLY A 69 22.76 -15.48 2.09
CA GLY A 69 22.65 -16.70 1.28
C GLY A 69 23.83 -16.84 0.33
N ASN A 70 23.60 -17.50 -0.81
CA ASN A 70 24.66 -17.81 -1.76
C ASN A 70 24.19 -17.65 -3.21
N LEU A 71 25.11 -17.23 -4.06
CA LEU A 71 25.00 -17.26 -5.50
C LEU A 71 26.02 -18.21 -6.10
N GLN A 72 25.70 -18.73 -7.27
CA GLN A 72 26.59 -19.49 -8.12
C GLN A 72 26.58 -18.87 -9.52
N ILE A 73 27.77 -18.64 -10.05
CA ILE A 73 27.97 -18.23 -11.44
C ILE A 73 28.34 -19.50 -12.20
N LEU A 74 27.41 -19.96 -13.01
CA LEU A 74 27.52 -21.11 -13.89
C LEU A 74 27.79 -20.64 -15.33
N GLY A 75 28.17 -21.56 -16.21
CA GLY A 75 28.44 -21.23 -17.61
C GLY A 75 29.75 -20.47 -17.78
N GLN A 76 29.87 -19.75 -18.90
CA GLN A 76 31.09 -19.07 -19.31
C GLN A 76 31.11 -17.61 -18.86
N ALA A 77 32.28 -17.00 -18.80
CA ALA A 77 32.43 -15.58 -18.49
C ALA A 77 31.69 -14.67 -19.49
N THR A 78 31.50 -15.14 -20.72
CA THR A 78 30.77 -14.45 -21.80
C THR A 78 29.27 -14.73 -21.80
N GLU A 79 28.83 -15.86 -21.23
CA GLU A 79 27.42 -16.27 -21.17
C GLU A 79 27.08 -16.83 -19.77
N PRO A 80 27.14 -15.98 -18.74
CA PRO A 80 26.99 -16.45 -17.37
C PRO A 80 25.53 -16.81 -17.06
N SER A 81 25.36 -17.81 -16.22
CA SER A 81 24.07 -18.16 -15.62
C SER A 81 24.15 -18.02 -14.11
N ILE A 82 23.24 -17.24 -13.53
CA ILE A 82 23.15 -16.96 -12.09
C ILE A 82 22.16 -17.93 -11.46
N ALA A 83 22.61 -18.68 -10.46
CA ALA A 83 21.81 -19.58 -9.65
C ALA A 83 22.05 -19.33 -8.16
N GLY A 84 21.27 -19.95 -7.28
CA GLY A 84 21.51 -19.94 -5.83
C GLY A 84 20.27 -19.63 -5.00
N ASP A 85 20.50 -19.36 -3.72
CA ASP A 85 19.48 -19.08 -2.71
C ASP A 85 19.81 -17.74 -2.02
N LEU A 86 18.98 -16.73 -2.24
CA LEU A 86 19.09 -15.42 -1.62
C LEU A 86 17.91 -15.14 -0.72
N THR A 87 18.16 -14.56 0.45
CA THR A 87 17.14 -14.04 1.36
C THR A 87 17.37 -12.56 1.58
N LEU A 88 16.36 -11.76 1.28
CA LEU A 88 16.28 -10.35 1.64
C LEU A 88 15.70 -10.23 3.06
N PHE A 89 16.24 -9.36 3.91
CA PHE A 89 15.70 -9.10 5.25
C PHE A 89 15.87 -7.62 5.60
N ASP A 90 15.12 -7.13 6.60
CA ASP A 90 15.19 -5.76 7.14
C ASP A 90 15.36 -4.69 6.04
N GLY A 91 14.47 -4.73 5.05
CA GLY A 91 14.65 -3.95 3.84
C GLY A 91 13.37 -3.54 3.12
N THR A 92 13.54 -2.60 2.22
CA THR A 92 12.50 -2.00 1.38
C THR A 92 12.82 -2.23 -0.09
N ILE A 93 11.89 -2.84 -0.80
CA ILE A 93 11.83 -2.93 -2.26
C ILE A 93 11.08 -1.70 -2.76
N LEU A 94 11.69 -0.98 -3.69
CA LEU A 94 11.12 0.23 -4.28
C LEU A 94 10.56 -0.10 -5.66
N LEU A 95 9.30 0.26 -5.89
CA LEU A 95 8.67 0.23 -7.20
C LEU A 95 8.65 1.66 -7.74
N ASN A 96 9.33 1.89 -8.86
CA ASN A 96 9.35 3.20 -9.51
C ASN A 96 8.27 3.27 -10.59
N ASP A 97 7.65 4.44 -10.74
CA ASP A 97 6.95 4.78 -11.98
C ASP A 97 7.99 5.02 -13.07
N GLU A 98 7.87 4.34 -14.21
CA GLU A 98 8.70 4.56 -15.41
C GLU A 98 8.47 5.95 -16.05
N SER A 99 7.64 6.81 -15.43
CA SER A 99 7.30 8.15 -15.90
C SER A 99 8.46 9.15 -15.83
N GLU A 100 9.59 8.81 -15.20
CA GLU A 100 10.82 9.63 -15.23
C GLU A 100 11.78 9.28 -16.39
N SER A 101 11.24 8.89 -17.54
CA SER A 101 12.00 8.88 -18.80
C SER A 101 11.52 10.04 -19.66
N ASN A 102 12.19 11.19 -19.54
CA ASN A 102 12.09 12.29 -20.50
C ASN A 102 12.46 11.77 -21.90
N SER A 103 11.46 11.45 -22.72
CA SER A 103 11.57 11.43 -24.17
C SER A 103 10.17 11.51 -24.78
N ASP A 104 9.91 12.61 -25.50
CA ASP A 104 8.76 12.84 -26.37
C ASP A 104 8.64 11.75 -27.46
N GLN A 105 8.09 10.60 -27.10
CA GLN A 105 7.71 9.55 -28.05
C GLN A 105 6.40 8.92 -27.59
N ALA A 106 5.50 8.72 -28.55
CA ALA A 106 4.13 8.28 -28.35
C ALA A 106 4.03 7.04 -27.44
N LYS A 107 3.09 7.12 -26.49
CA LYS A 107 2.80 6.14 -25.44
C LYS A 107 2.40 4.79 -26.08
N PRO A 108 3.15 3.68 -25.86
CA PRO A 108 2.72 2.36 -26.31
C PRO A 108 1.52 1.91 -25.49
N THR A 109 0.43 1.59 -26.17
CA THR A 109 -0.85 1.20 -25.56
C THR A 109 -0.86 -0.26 -25.07
N ASN A 110 0.13 -1.08 -25.44
CA ASN A 110 0.25 -2.48 -25.02
C ASN A 110 1.56 -2.78 -24.28
N PHE A 111 1.51 -3.69 -23.29
CA PHE A 111 2.68 -4.15 -22.52
C PHE A 111 3.72 -4.87 -23.40
N SER A 112 3.28 -5.61 -24.42
CA SER A 112 4.16 -6.27 -25.40
C SER A 112 5.01 -5.27 -26.19
N ASP A 113 4.44 -4.10 -26.51
CA ASP A 113 5.15 -3.02 -27.19
C ASP A 113 6.10 -2.28 -26.24
N ARG A 114 5.81 -2.26 -24.93
CA ARG A 114 6.74 -1.78 -23.88
C ARG A 114 7.93 -2.73 -23.70
N VAL A 115 7.70 -4.04 -23.69
CA VAL A 115 8.77 -5.05 -23.63
C VAL A 115 9.67 -4.96 -24.86
N ASN A 116 9.10 -4.75 -26.05
CA ASN A 116 9.88 -4.53 -27.27
C ASN A 116 10.61 -3.18 -27.29
N ALA A 117 10.03 -2.11 -26.74
CA ALA A 117 10.70 -0.82 -26.61
C ALA A 117 11.85 -0.84 -25.57
N ILE A 118 11.72 -1.62 -24.49
CA ILE A 118 12.80 -1.91 -23.54
C ILE A 118 13.88 -2.77 -24.22
N ALA A 119 13.53 -3.74 -25.06
CA ALA A 119 14.52 -4.52 -25.82
C ALA A 119 15.26 -3.67 -26.88
N GLN A 120 14.60 -2.68 -27.50
CA GLN A 120 15.15 -1.89 -28.60
C GLN A 120 15.98 -0.67 -28.17
N ARG A 121 15.64 0.02 -27.07
CA ARG A 121 16.44 1.17 -26.58
C ARG A 121 17.82 0.78 -26.01
N ASN A 122 18.05 -0.51 -25.83
CA ASN A 122 19.10 -1.05 -24.99
C ASN A 122 20.18 -1.84 -25.75
N ALA A 123 20.01 -2.03 -27.07
CA ALA A 123 20.87 -2.88 -27.88
C ALA A 123 22.32 -2.37 -28.04
N ALA A 124 22.60 -1.11 -27.72
CA ALA A 124 23.95 -0.53 -27.83
C ALA A 124 24.73 -0.47 -26.48
N GLU A 125 24.06 -0.65 -25.33
CA GLU A 125 24.68 -0.42 -24.01
C GLU A 125 24.66 -1.65 -23.06
N GLN A 126 24.00 -2.75 -23.43
CA GLN A 126 23.67 -3.80 -22.45
C GLN A 126 24.67 -4.95 -22.27
N GLY A 127 25.81 -4.95 -22.96
CA GLY A 127 26.97 -5.83 -22.67
C GLY A 127 26.63 -7.26 -22.21
N ILE A 128 27.29 -7.74 -21.16
CA ILE A 128 27.09 -9.07 -20.57
C ILE A 128 25.67 -9.31 -20.02
N ALA A 129 24.90 -8.26 -19.72
CA ALA A 129 23.54 -8.39 -19.19
C ALA A 129 22.58 -9.01 -20.23
N THR A 130 22.79 -8.76 -21.53
CA THR A 130 21.97 -9.35 -22.62
C THR A 130 22.04 -10.87 -22.69
N VAL A 131 23.20 -11.43 -22.35
CA VAL A 131 23.54 -12.85 -22.44
C VAL A 131 23.48 -13.57 -21.09
N THR A 132 23.35 -12.81 -20.00
CA THR A 132 23.20 -13.37 -18.65
C THR A 132 21.81 -13.97 -18.46
N GLN A 133 21.75 -15.14 -17.81
CA GLN A 133 20.49 -15.83 -17.50
C GLN A 133 20.34 -16.10 -16.00
N TYR A 134 19.11 -16.16 -15.52
CA TYR A 134 18.78 -16.76 -14.24
C TYR A 134 18.45 -18.24 -14.45
N LYS A 135 19.08 -19.11 -13.64
CA LYS A 135 18.80 -20.54 -13.62
C LYS A 135 18.46 -20.97 -12.20
N ASN A 136 17.17 -21.08 -11.91
CA ASN A 136 16.64 -21.52 -10.62
C ASN A 136 17.20 -20.69 -9.45
N LEU A 137 17.22 -19.37 -9.60
CA LEU A 137 17.58 -18.46 -8.52
C LEU A 137 16.40 -18.37 -7.56
N LYS A 138 16.59 -18.82 -6.33
CA LYS A 138 15.57 -18.79 -5.27
C LYS A 138 15.69 -17.51 -4.48
N LEU A 139 14.71 -16.63 -4.61
CA LEU A 139 14.63 -15.38 -3.86
C LEU A 139 13.57 -15.50 -2.76
N ARG A 140 14.00 -15.30 -1.51
CA ARG A 140 13.11 -15.29 -0.35
C ARG A 140 13.00 -13.86 0.20
N LEU A 141 11.77 -13.38 0.34
CA LEU A 141 11.47 -12.17 1.11
C LEU A 141 11.28 -12.60 2.55
N GLY A 142 12.25 -12.23 3.39
CA GLY A 142 12.25 -12.48 4.82
C GLY A 142 11.07 -11.84 5.54
N LYS A 143 11.10 -11.91 6.87
CA LYS A 143 10.03 -11.32 7.68
C LYS A 143 10.02 -9.80 7.50
N ASP A 144 8.83 -9.26 7.34
CA ASP A 144 8.54 -7.83 7.32
C ASP A 144 9.27 -7.01 6.22
N ILE A 145 9.61 -7.60 5.07
CA ILE A 145 10.11 -6.83 3.91
C ILE A 145 9.07 -5.80 3.47
N GLN A 146 9.48 -4.56 3.29
CA GLN A 146 8.61 -3.52 2.76
C GLN A 146 8.64 -3.53 1.23
N ILE A 147 7.49 -3.38 0.59
CA ILE A 147 7.34 -3.10 -0.84
C ILE A 147 6.64 -1.76 -0.93
N SER A 148 7.29 -0.79 -1.56
CA SER A 148 6.85 0.61 -1.52
C SER A 148 6.85 1.21 -2.92
N GLN A 149 5.72 1.83 -3.28
CA GLN A 149 5.61 2.74 -4.41
C GLN A 149 5.19 4.08 -3.84
N GLN A 150 6.15 4.95 -3.55
CA GLN A 150 5.84 6.24 -2.92
C GLN A 150 5.30 7.23 -3.96
N PRO A 151 4.32 8.10 -3.60
CA PRO A 151 3.64 8.20 -2.30
C PRO A 151 2.41 7.27 -2.17
N ILE A 152 2.17 6.39 -3.14
CA ILE A 152 0.94 5.61 -3.32
C ILE A 152 0.73 4.57 -2.22
N PHE A 153 1.68 3.67 -1.99
CA PHE A 153 1.52 2.61 -0.99
C PHE A 153 2.83 2.16 -0.37
N THR A 154 2.71 1.55 0.81
CA THR A 154 3.78 0.75 1.41
C THR A 154 3.17 -0.46 2.09
N PHE A 155 3.61 -1.65 1.69
CA PHE A 155 3.16 -2.92 2.20
C PHE A 155 4.30 -3.70 2.84
N THR A 156 4.03 -4.30 3.98
CA THR A 156 4.87 -5.33 4.57
C THR A 156 4.51 -6.68 3.95
N ALA A 157 5.51 -7.41 3.46
CA ALA A 157 5.35 -8.62 2.69
C ALA A 157 6.37 -9.70 3.06
N THR A 158 6.03 -10.94 2.71
CA THR A 158 6.92 -12.11 2.80
C THR A 158 6.55 -13.10 1.71
N GLY A 159 7.49 -13.91 1.25
CA GLY A 159 7.21 -14.90 0.22
C GLY A 159 8.47 -15.45 -0.43
N ASN A 160 8.27 -16.32 -1.40
CA ASN A 160 9.35 -16.98 -2.13
C ASN A 160 9.06 -16.90 -3.63
N LEU A 161 10.12 -16.68 -4.41
CA LEU A 161 10.11 -16.65 -5.86
C LEU A 161 11.26 -17.51 -6.39
N ASP A 162 10.93 -18.42 -7.29
CA ASP A 162 11.90 -19.13 -8.13
C ASP A 162 12.05 -18.36 -9.44
N ILE A 163 13.25 -17.88 -9.74
CA ILE A 163 13.52 -16.98 -10.86
C ILE A 163 14.33 -17.73 -11.92
N ASN A 164 13.78 -17.76 -13.13
CA ASN A 164 14.43 -18.23 -14.35
C ASN A 164 14.41 -17.12 -15.42
N GLY A 165 14.80 -17.43 -16.65
CA GLY A 165 14.73 -16.50 -17.78
C GLY A 165 16.02 -15.71 -17.98
N THR A 166 15.98 -14.67 -18.82
CA THR A 166 17.15 -13.82 -19.07
C THR A 166 17.27 -12.76 -17.98
N PHE A 167 18.45 -12.18 -17.81
CA PHE A 167 18.68 -11.12 -16.83
C PHE A 167 17.77 -9.90 -17.09
N LEU A 168 17.51 -9.61 -18.37
CA LEU A 168 16.66 -8.51 -18.82
C LEU A 168 15.17 -8.83 -18.76
N GLN A 169 14.81 -10.11 -18.86
CA GLN A 169 13.43 -10.59 -18.82
C GLN A 169 13.32 -11.78 -17.86
N PRO A 170 13.45 -11.53 -16.54
CA PRO A 170 13.31 -12.57 -15.54
C PRO A 170 11.88 -13.12 -15.52
N SER A 171 11.77 -14.43 -15.37
CA SER A 171 10.53 -15.20 -15.27
C SER A 171 10.39 -15.75 -13.85
N PRO A 172 9.82 -14.97 -12.91
CA PRO A 172 9.58 -15.42 -11.55
C PRO A 172 8.35 -16.34 -11.46
N ASN A 173 8.41 -17.33 -10.58
CA ASN A 173 7.30 -18.18 -10.19
C ASN A 173 7.22 -18.22 -8.66
N GLY A 174 6.05 -18.00 -8.10
CA GLY A 174 5.87 -18.07 -6.65
C GLY A 174 4.79 -17.13 -6.14
N THR A 175 4.75 -16.93 -4.83
CA THR A 175 3.72 -16.10 -4.19
C THR A 175 4.33 -15.21 -3.13
N ILE A 176 3.99 -13.93 -3.21
CA ILE A 176 4.26 -12.93 -2.18
C ILE A 176 2.97 -12.66 -1.44
N MET A 177 3.01 -12.77 -0.12
CA MET A 177 1.89 -12.50 0.77
C MET A 177 2.05 -11.09 1.35
N LEU A 178 1.03 -10.26 1.15
CA LEU A 178 0.97 -8.89 1.65
C LEU A 178 0.34 -8.94 3.04
N LYS A 179 1.14 -8.71 4.08
CA LYS A 179 0.72 -8.90 5.47
C LYS A 179 0.00 -7.70 6.05
N ARG A 180 0.52 -6.51 5.78
CA ARG A 180 0.04 -5.24 6.34
C ARG A 180 0.41 -4.10 5.40
N GLY A 181 -0.24 -2.97 5.58
CA GLY A 181 0.11 -1.72 4.95
C GLY A 181 -1.08 -1.05 4.32
N GLN A 182 -0.81 0.05 3.65
CA GLN A 182 -1.82 1.03 3.29
C GLN A 182 -1.62 1.54 1.86
N VAL A 183 -2.73 1.90 1.24
CA VAL A 183 -2.80 2.68 0.02
C VAL A 183 -3.31 4.06 0.40
N ASN A 184 -2.51 5.07 0.09
CA ASN A 184 -2.89 6.46 0.23
C ASN A 184 -3.63 6.86 -1.05
N LEU A 185 -4.88 7.27 -0.89
CA LEU A 185 -5.63 7.99 -1.90
C LEU A 185 -5.54 9.48 -1.55
N PHE A 186 -6.19 10.34 -2.33
CA PHE A 186 -6.06 11.78 -2.17
C PHE A 186 -6.52 12.27 -0.78
N THR A 187 -7.74 11.93 -0.38
CA THR A 187 -8.31 12.33 0.93
C THR A 187 -8.58 11.15 1.85
N THR A 188 -8.37 9.92 1.38
CA THR A 188 -8.72 8.70 2.10
C THR A 188 -7.56 7.72 2.10
N GLN A 189 -7.50 6.88 3.13
CA GLN A 189 -6.49 5.83 3.22
C GLN A 189 -7.19 4.49 3.39
N LEU A 190 -6.80 3.52 2.56
CA LEU A 190 -7.29 2.15 2.65
C LEU A 190 -6.18 1.21 3.13
N ASN A 191 -6.51 0.32 4.06
CA ASN A 191 -5.58 -0.62 4.66
C ASN A 191 -5.83 -2.04 4.16
N LEU A 192 -4.79 -2.86 4.06
CA LEU A 192 -4.95 -4.29 3.77
C LEU A 192 -5.78 -4.97 4.86
N SER A 193 -6.85 -5.67 4.45
CA SER A 193 -7.69 -6.44 5.35
C SER A 193 -6.92 -7.62 5.93
N ARG A 194 -6.80 -7.67 7.26
CA ARG A 194 -6.06 -8.74 7.97
C ARG A 194 -6.76 -10.09 7.92
N ASP A 195 -8.08 -10.08 7.72
CA ASP A 195 -8.92 -11.27 7.59
C ASP A 195 -8.92 -11.84 6.16
N TYR A 196 -8.18 -11.21 5.24
CA TYR A 196 -8.09 -11.63 3.85
C TYR A 196 -6.69 -12.14 3.52
N GLN A 197 -6.62 -13.15 2.65
CA GLN A 197 -5.35 -13.66 2.13
C GLN A 197 -4.88 -12.76 0.99
N ASN A 198 -4.31 -11.61 1.34
CA ASN A 198 -3.77 -10.66 0.35
C ASN A 198 -2.50 -11.22 -0.29
N THR A 199 -2.54 -11.46 -1.60
CA THR A 199 -1.44 -12.12 -2.32
C THR A 199 -1.14 -11.46 -3.66
N ALA A 200 0.13 -11.54 -4.05
CA ALA A 200 0.63 -11.30 -5.39
C ALA A 200 1.29 -12.60 -5.89
N ARG A 201 0.65 -13.26 -6.86
CA ARG A 201 1.11 -14.54 -7.39
C ARG A 201 1.80 -14.34 -8.74
N PHE A 202 3.07 -14.70 -8.78
CA PHE A 202 3.89 -14.70 -9.99
C PHE A 202 3.79 -16.04 -10.69
N SER A 203 3.68 -16.00 -12.01
CA SER A 203 3.66 -17.17 -12.88
C SER A 203 4.56 -16.91 -14.06
N SER A 204 5.26 -17.97 -14.50
CA SER A 204 6.17 -17.91 -15.64
C SER A 204 5.50 -17.47 -16.95
N ASN A 205 4.17 -17.57 -17.05
CA ASN A 205 3.40 -17.18 -18.22
C ASN A 205 3.07 -15.68 -18.30
N ASN A 206 3.02 -14.99 -17.16
CA ASN A 206 2.60 -13.58 -17.08
C ASN A 206 3.79 -12.74 -16.59
N VAL A 207 4.88 -12.80 -17.35
CA VAL A 207 6.22 -12.34 -16.96
C VAL A 207 6.20 -10.94 -16.35
N LEU A 208 6.60 -10.85 -15.08
CA LEU A 208 6.64 -9.64 -14.23
C LEU A 208 5.30 -8.94 -13.96
N ASP A 209 4.17 -9.55 -14.31
CA ASP A 209 2.82 -9.07 -14.06
C ASP A 209 2.06 -10.03 -13.13
N PRO A 210 2.19 -9.87 -11.80
CA PRO A 210 1.59 -10.79 -10.85
C PRO A 210 0.06 -10.71 -10.86
N PHE A 211 -0.58 -11.85 -10.61
CA PHE A 211 -2.01 -11.88 -10.30
C PHE A 211 -2.21 -11.45 -8.84
N LEU A 212 -2.88 -10.32 -8.65
CA LEU A 212 -3.26 -9.79 -7.35
C LEU A 212 -4.61 -10.37 -6.91
N ASP A 213 -4.70 -10.79 -5.65
CA ASP A 213 -5.95 -11.04 -4.94
C ASP A 213 -5.85 -10.33 -3.59
N VAL A 214 -6.41 -9.13 -3.50
CA VAL A 214 -6.20 -8.18 -2.41
C VAL A 214 -7.53 -7.56 -1.99
N LEU A 215 -7.74 -7.38 -0.69
CA LEU A 215 -8.86 -6.66 -0.14
C LEU A 215 -8.34 -5.50 0.72
N LEU A 216 -8.66 -4.28 0.28
CA LEU A 216 -8.40 -3.06 1.03
C LEU A 216 -9.70 -2.60 1.71
N VAL A 217 -9.60 -2.08 2.93
CA VAL A 217 -10.71 -1.58 3.71
C VAL A 217 -10.34 -0.25 4.37
N GLY A 218 -11.30 0.64 4.49
CA GLY A 218 -11.13 1.92 5.15
C GLY A 218 -12.46 2.63 5.34
N SER A 219 -12.39 3.91 5.67
CA SER A 219 -13.55 4.74 5.98
C SER A 219 -13.48 6.03 5.20
N ALA A 220 -14.63 6.49 4.68
CA ALA A 220 -14.81 7.80 4.08
C ALA A 220 -15.93 8.54 4.82
N ILE A 221 -15.91 9.87 4.77
CA ILE A 221 -16.93 10.72 5.41
C ILE A 221 -17.89 11.25 4.35
N GLU A 222 -19.17 11.10 4.61
CA GLU A 222 -20.25 11.70 3.84
C GLU A 222 -20.95 12.75 4.70
N ALA A 223 -20.91 14.01 4.30
CA ALA A 223 -21.69 15.07 4.95
C ALA A 223 -23.09 15.06 4.36
N SER A 224 -24.09 14.71 5.17
CA SER A 224 -25.50 14.78 4.76
C SER A 224 -26.16 16.01 5.39
N ASN A 225 -26.67 16.92 4.56
CA ASN A 225 -27.62 17.93 5.01
C ASN A 225 -29.01 17.30 5.07
N ARG A 226 -29.31 16.55 6.13
CA ARG A 226 -30.69 16.13 6.40
C ARG A 226 -31.41 17.27 7.11
N SER A 227 -32.18 18.06 6.37
CA SER A 227 -33.28 18.81 6.98
C SER A 227 -34.36 17.80 7.35
N VAL A 228 -34.62 17.62 8.64
CA VAL A 228 -35.83 16.92 9.08
C VAL A 228 -37.01 17.81 8.67
N PRO A 229 -37.97 17.34 7.84
CA PRO A 229 -39.18 18.12 7.61
C PRO A 229 -39.96 18.17 8.91
N SER A 230 -39.98 19.33 9.57
CA SER A 230 -40.92 19.59 10.67
C SER A 230 -42.33 19.67 10.09
N GLU A 231 -43.01 18.53 9.96
CA GLU A 231 -44.46 18.56 9.87
C GLU A 231 -45.03 18.73 11.28
N LEU A 232 -45.79 19.81 11.45
CA LEU A 232 -46.77 20.10 12.52
C LEU A 232 -46.32 21.05 13.67
N SER A 233 -46.16 22.35 13.39
CA SER A 233 -46.83 23.47 14.09
C SER A 233 -46.24 24.85 13.72
N PRO A 234 -47.05 25.90 13.51
CA PRO A 234 -46.58 27.23 13.10
C PRO A 234 -45.91 28.06 14.24
N THR A 235 -45.30 27.41 15.23
CA THR A 235 -44.68 28.11 16.38
C THR A 235 -43.34 27.52 16.83
N GLU A 236 -42.77 26.55 16.11
CA GLU A 236 -41.41 26.09 16.37
C GLU A 236 -40.39 26.84 15.51
N ILE A 237 -39.34 27.36 16.16
CA ILE A 237 -38.15 27.89 15.51
C ILE A 237 -37.52 26.73 14.72
N PRO A 238 -37.18 26.87 13.43
CA PRO A 238 -36.54 25.81 12.68
C PRO A 238 -35.23 25.42 13.38
N ASP A 239 -35.18 24.20 13.92
CA ASP A 239 -33.94 23.60 14.38
C ASP A 239 -33.01 23.51 13.17
N SER A 240 -31.97 24.33 13.17
CA SER A 240 -31.11 24.54 12.01
C SER A 240 -30.47 23.22 11.65
N GLY A 241 -30.80 22.71 10.45
CA GLY A 241 -30.48 21.35 10.02
C GLY A 241 -29.06 20.92 10.40
N LEU A 242 -28.99 19.96 11.32
CA LEU A 242 -27.73 19.35 11.74
C LEU A 242 -27.09 18.70 10.50
N THR A 243 -25.98 19.25 9.99
CA THR A 243 -25.15 18.54 9.03
C THR A 243 -24.60 17.31 9.73
N THR A 244 -25.21 16.15 9.50
CA THR A 244 -24.77 14.89 10.10
C THR A 244 -23.62 14.35 9.27
N LEU A 245 -22.45 14.16 9.90
CA LEU A 245 -21.32 13.47 9.29
C LEU A 245 -21.54 11.96 9.45
N GLU A 246 -21.67 11.25 8.33
CA GLU A 246 -21.76 9.81 8.33
C GLU A 246 -20.43 9.18 7.94
N THR A 247 -20.00 8.17 8.71
CA THR A 247 -18.88 7.30 8.34
C THR A 247 -19.36 6.17 7.44
N ILE A 248 -18.86 6.18 6.20
CA ILE A 248 -19.09 5.15 5.20
C ILE A 248 -17.88 4.22 5.19
N ARG A 249 -18.06 2.95 5.57
CA ARG A 249 -16.99 1.96 5.43
C ARG A 249 -16.86 1.60 3.96
N VAL A 250 -15.67 1.71 3.40
CA VAL A 250 -15.38 1.38 2.00
C VAL A 250 -14.49 0.14 1.95
N SER A 251 -14.75 -0.72 0.98
CA SER A 251 -13.84 -1.81 0.62
C SER A 251 -13.51 -1.75 -0.87
N ALA A 252 -12.25 -2.01 -1.19
CA ALA A 252 -11.75 -2.11 -2.55
C ALA A 252 -11.11 -3.49 -2.71
N LYS A 253 -11.76 -4.35 -3.49
CA LYS A 253 -11.26 -5.68 -3.81
C LYS A 253 -10.59 -5.64 -5.18
N VAL A 254 -9.36 -6.12 -5.25
CA VAL A 254 -8.60 -6.23 -6.49
C VAL A 254 -8.37 -7.70 -6.79
N LYS A 255 -8.87 -8.16 -7.93
CA LYS A 255 -8.66 -9.54 -8.39
C LYS A 255 -8.35 -9.61 -9.87
N GLY A 256 -7.07 -9.74 -10.21
CA GLY A 256 -6.61 -9.73 -11.59
C GLY A 256 -5.12 -9.46 -11.74
N LEU A 257 -4.65 -9.32 -12.98
CA LEU A 257 -3.27 -8.92 -13.27
C LEU A 257 -3.02 -7.49 -12.77
N ALA A 258 -1.83 -7.25 -12.22
CA ALA A 258 -1.44 -5.94 -11.72
C ALA A 258 -1.49 -4.86 -12.82
N SER A 259 -1.12 -5.20 -14.06
CA SER A 259 -1.22 -4.31 -15.23
C SER A 259 -2.65 -3.88 -15.57
N GLN A 260 -3.65 -4.64 -15.12
CA GLN A 260 -5.08 -4.41 -15.40
C GLN A 260 -5.82 -3.85 -14.19
N ILE A 261 -5.12 -3.40 -13.15
CA ILE A 261 -5.71 -3.04 -11.86
C ILE A 261 -6.91 -2.09 -11.99
N THR A 262 -6.83 -1.08 -12.85
CA THR A 262 -7.91 -0.10 -13.09
C THR A 262 -9.24 -0.75 -13.51
N ASN A 263 -9.19 -1.89 -14.21
CA ASN A 263 -10.37 -2.62 -14.69
C ASN A 263 -10.75 -3.81 -13.79
N LYS A 264 -10.04 -4.00 -12.68
CA LYS A 264 -10.15 -5.16 -11.78
C LYS A 264 -10.39 -4.77 -10.32
N ILE A 265 -10.69 -3.51 -10.07
CA ILE A 265 -11.10 -2.99 -8.77
C ILE A 265 -12.62 -3.07 -8.66
N GLU A 266 -13.10 -3.79 -7.65
CA GLU A 266 -14.49 -3.79 -7.21
C GLU A 266 -14.60 -2.94 -5.94
N LEU A 267 -15.36 -1.85 -6.02
CA LEU A 267 -15.63 -0.96 -4.89
C LEU A 267 -16.99 -1.30 -4.29
N THR A 268 -17.03 -1.47 -2.97
CA THR A 268 -18.28 -1.61 -2.21
C THR A 268 -18.20 -0.75 -0.96
N SER A 269 -19.36 -0.38 -0.42
CA SER A 269 -19.42 0.37 0.81
C SER A 269 -20.52 -0.12 1.73
N SER A 270 -20.44 0.31 2.98
CA SER A 270 -21.44 0.02 3.99
C SER A 270 -21.69 1.27 4.85
N PRO A 271 -22.81 1.98 4.63
CA PRO A 271 -23.96 1.57 3.82
C PRO A 271 -23.71 1.49 2.30
N PRO A 272 -24.54 0.75 1.53
CA PRO A 272 -24.33 0.57 0.09
C PRO A 272 -24.37 1.90 -0.67
N ARG A 273 -23.40 2.07 -1.57
CA ARG A 273 -23.29 3.17 -2.52
C ARG A 273 -22.89 2.60 -3.87
N SER A 274 -23.21 3.31 -4.94
CA SER A 274 -22.72 3.00 -6.28
C SER A 274 -21.21 3.20 -6.36
N PRO A 275 -20.50 2.48 -7.26
CA PRO A 275 -19.06 2.68 -7.44
C PRO A 275 -18.65 4.12 -7.74
N ALA A 276 -19.50 4.90 -8.43
CA ALA A 276 -19.27 6.31 -8.71
C ALA A 276 -19.34 7.17 -7.44
N GLU A 277 -20.35 6.96 -6.59
CA GLU A 277 -20.44 7.63 -5.28
C GLU A 277 -19.26 7.26 -4.40
N ILE A 278 -18.85 5.99 -4.37
CA ILE A 278 -17.65 5.56 -3.61
C ILE A 278 -16.41 6.28 -4.14
N ALA A 279 -16.24 6.40 -5.46
CA ALA A 279 -15.11 7.13 -6.03
C ALA A 279 -15.10 8.61 -5.62
N VAL A 280 -16.27 9.25 -5.57
CA VAL A 280 -16.41 10.64 -5.07
C VAL A 280 -16.05 10.74 -3.59
N LEU A 281 -16.53 9.79 -2.76
CA LEU A 281 -16.22 9.72 -1.33
C LEU A 281 -14.71 9.54 -1.09
N LEU A 282 -14.07 8.64 -1.84
CA LEU A 282 -12.63 8.41 -1.77
C LEU A 282 -11.78 9.57 -2.31
N GLY A 283 -12.33 10.32 -3.28
CA GLY A 283 -11.75 11.54 -3.86
C GLY A 283 -12.04 12.82 -3.07
N GLY A 284 -12.86 12.74 -2.01
CA GLY A 284 -13.11 13.83 -1.07
C GLY A 284 -14.25 14.78 -1.39
N GLY A 285 -15.18 14.43 -2.29
CA GLY A 285 -16.43 15.20 -2.54
C GLY A 285 -16.26 16.68 -2.93
N PHE A 286 -15.01 17.13 -3.18
CA PHE A 286 -14.60 18.53 -3.25
C PHE A 286 -15.36 19.35 -4.31
N VAL A 287 -15.70 18.72 -5.44
CA VAL A 287 -16.30 19.40 -6.59
C VAL A 287 -17.74 19.84 -6.28
N GLU A 288 -18.49 19.02 -5.53
CA GLU A 288 -19.93 19.24 -5.30
C GLU A 288 -20.19 20.31 -4.21
N ALA A 289 -19.29 20.41 -3.23
CA ALA A 289 -19.29 21.48 -2.23
C ALA A 289 -18.96 22.87 -2.84
N LEU A 290 -18.13 22.91 -3.89
CA LEU A 290 -17.75 24.15 -4.57
C LEU A 290 -18.82 24.63 -5.56
N THR A 291 -19.53 23.71 -6.21
CA THR A 291 -20.57 24.06 -7.20
C THR A 291 -21.91 24.45 -6.59
N ASN A 292 -22.22 24.00 -5.36
CA ASN A 292 -23.52 24.20 -4.73
C ASN A 292 -23.51 25.21 -3.56
N SER A 293 -22.40 25.91 -3.26
CA SER A 293 -22.33 26.84 -2.13
C SER A 293 -22.29 28.32 -2.56
N ASN A 294 -23.35 29.05 -2.22
CA ASN A 294 -23.41 30.53 -2.26
C ASN A 294 -22.89 31.17 -0.95
N GLY A 295 -21.93 30.55 -0.25
CA GLY A 295 -21.47 31.05 1.05
C GLY A 295 -20.13 30.50 1.54
N THR A 296 -19.41 31.34 2.27
CA THR A 296 -18.10 31.10 2.91
C THR A 296 -18.09 29.94 3.92
N SER A 297 -19.26 29.43 4.34
CA SER A 297 -19.39 28.28 5.24
C SER A 297 -19.16 26.91 4.58
N GLY A 298 -19.24 26.82 3.24
CA GLY A 298 -19.00 25.56 2.50
C GLY A 298 -17.54 25.13 2.45
N LEU A 299 -16.60 26.05 2.75
CA LEU A 299 -15.17 25.79 2.73
C LEU A 299 -14.60 25.39 4.10
N ALA A 300 -15.30 25.69 5.20
CA ALA A 300 -14.86 25.33 6.56
C ALA A 300 -14.90 23.80 6.79
N THR A 301 -15.84 23.10 6.15
CA THR A 301 -15.96 21.63 6.16
C THR A 301 -14.89 20.92 5.31
N LEU A 302 -14.18 21.65 4.43
CA LEU A 302 -13.19 21.09 3.51
C LEU A 302 -11.82 20.85 4.16
N ALA A 303 -11.52 21.48 5.29
CA ALA A 303 -10.15 21.64 5.75
C ALA A 303 -9.60 20.52 6.67
N GLY A 304 -10.40 19.55 7.12
CA GLY A 304 -9.89 18.55 8.08
C GLY A 304 -10.05 17.08 7.73
N SER A 305 -10.46 16.73 6.50
CA SER A 305 -10.40 15.34 6.02
C SER A 305 -9.06 14.96 5.40
N ALA A 306 -8.28 15.94 4.89
CA ALA A 306 -7.07 15.67 4.10
C ALA A 306 -5.72 15.76 4.85
N LEU A 307 -5.67 16.33 6.06
CA LEU A 307 -4.39 16.79 6.64
C LEU A 307 -3.70 15.84 7.63
N PHE A 308 -4.32 14.73 8.06
CA PHE A 308 -3.81 13.97 9.21
C PHE A 308 -3.62 12.45 9.01
N GLY A 309 -3.65 11.96 7.76
CA GLY A 309 -3.48 10.53 7.46
C GLY A 309 -2.20 9.89 8.05
N SER A 310 -1.16 10.69 8.32
CA SER A 310 0.08 10.22 8.96
C SER A 310 -0.11 9.72 10.40
N LEU A 311 -1.00 10.34 11.19
CA LEU A 311 -1.26 9.92 12.59
C LEU A 311 -2.03 8.58 12.64
N ASN A 312 -2.88 8.34 11.65
CA ASN A 312 -3.67 7.11 11.56
C ASN A 312 -2.81 5.89 11.25
N GLY A 313 -1.77 6.05 10.42
CA GLY A 313 -0.82 4.99 10.11
C GLY A 313 -0.04 4.49 11.32
N GLU A 314 0.47 5.41 12.16
CA GLU A 314 1.17 5.04 13.39
C GLU A 314 0.23 4.42 14.44
N PHE A 315 -0.97 4.99 14.62
CA PHE A 315 -1.97 4.47 15.55
C PHE A 315 -2.44 3.06 15.17
N ASN A 316 -2.79 2.81 13.91
CA ASN A 316 -3.29 1.51 13.44
C ASN A 316 -2.21 0.40 13.44
N ASN A 317 -0.93 0.78 13.41
CA ASN A 317 0.17 -0.16 13.62
C ASN A 317 0.24 -0.67 15.07
N ILE A 318 -0.07 0.18 16.05
CA ILE A 318 -0.06 -0.15 17.48
C ILE A 318 -1.41 -0.74 17.94
N PHE A 319 -2.52 -0.19 17.44
CA PHE A 319 -3.88 -0.57 17.80
C PHE A 319 -4.72 -0.92 16.54
N PRO A 320 -4.60 -2.15 16.01
CA PRO A 320 -5.12 -2.54 14.69
C PRO A 320 -6.63 -2.49 14.48
N ILE A 321 -7.38 -2.45 15.58
CA ILE A 321 -8.84 -2.40 15.58
C ILE A 321 -9.35 -0.97 15.75
N GLY A 322 -8.44 0.00 15.94
CA GLY A 322 -8.77 1.38 16.22
C GLY A 322 -8.45 2.31 15.04
N GLU A 323 -9.33 3.27 14.82
CA GLU A 323 -9.14 4.38 13.90
C GLU A 323 -9.19 5.69 14.70
N LEU A 324 -8.15 6.51 14.59
CA LEU A 324 -8.14 7.87 15.15
C LEU A 324 -8.53 8.85 14.06
N ARG A 325 -9.21 9.94 14.40
CA ARG A 325 -9.57 11.00 13.45
C ARG A 325 -9.57 12.35 14.15
N LEU A 326 -9.27 13.40 13.40
CA LEU A 326 -9.39 14.80 13.80
C LEU A 326 -10.09 15.56 12.67
N PHE A 327 -11.15 16.30 12.98
CA PHE A 327 -11.90 17.06 11.97
C PHE A 327 -12.49 18.35 12.55
N PRO A 328 -12.69 19.40 11.73
CA PRO A 328 -13.28 20.63 12.16
C PRO A 328 -14.78 20.41 12.33
N THR A 329 -15.40 21.09 13.29
CA THR A 329 -16.85 21.00 13.51
C THR A 329 -17.39 22.36 13.98
N PRO A 330 -18.54 22.84 13.50
CA PRO A 330 -19.12 24.07 14.01
C PRO A 330 -19.56 23.87 15.47
N ILE A 331 -19.21 24.80 16.35
CA ILE A 331 -19.72 24.86 17.73
C ILE A 331 -20.97 25.73 17.71
N ILE A 332 -22.11 25.14 18.10
CA ILE A 332 -23.37 25.86 18.31
C ILE A 332 -23.54 26.02 19.82
N ASP A 333 -23.43 27.26 20.31
CA ASP A 333 -23.71 27.62 21.70
C ASP A 333 -25.10 28.26 21.76
N GLU A 334 -26.06 27.57 22.41
CA GLU A 334 -27.46 28.03 22.52
C GLU A 334 -27.59 29.39 23.22
N ASN A 335 -26.57 29.84 23.97
CA ASN A 335 -26.59 31.08 24.73
C ASN A 335 -25.84 32.24 24.06
N ARG A 336 -25.21 32.02 22.88
CA ARG A 336 -24.44 33.04 22.17
C ARG A 336 -24.64 32.90 20.66
N ASP A 337 -25.12 33.97 20.01
CA ASP A 337 -25.27 34.10 18.54
C ASP A 337 -23.94 33.99 17.73
N ASN A 338 -22.83 33.56 18.35
CA ASN A 338 -21.55 33.39 17.67
C ASN A 338 -21.29 31.92 17.36
N GLN A 339 -21.32 31.60 16.07
CA GLN A 339 -20.82 30.35 15.52
C GLN A 339 -19.28 30.33 15.65
N GLY A 340 -18.76 29.45 16.50
CA GLY A 340 -17.31 29.25 16.70
C GLY A 340 -16.81 28.01 15.97
N ASP A 341 -15.55 28.01 15.54
CA ASP A 341 -14.91 26.83 14.93
C ASP A 341 -14.40 25.87 16.01
N GLY A 342 -14.84 24.62 15.95
CA GLY A 342 -14.45 23.51 16.82
C GLY A 342 -13.47 22.56 16.14
N LEU A 343 -12.64 21.89 16.93
CA LEU A 343 -11.84 20.75 16.49
C LEU A 343 -12.32 19.50 17.25
N ALA A 344 -12.90 18.54 16.54
CA ALA A 344 -13.30 17.26 17.10
C ALA A 344 -12.24 16.19 16.86
N GLY A 345 -12.05 15.32 17.85
CA GLY A 345 -11.34 14.07 17.70
C GLY A 345 -12.28 12.88 17.90
N GLU A 346 -12.16 11.86 17.05
CA GLU A 346 -12.89 10.60 17.18
C GLU A 346 -11.91 9.44 17.24
N ILE A 347 -12.12 8.53 18.19
CA ILE A 347 -11.50 7.21 18.16
C ILE A 347 -12.60 6.19 17.93
N ALA A 348 -12.56 5.50 16.80
CA ALA A 348 -13.48 4.43 16.47
C ALA A 348 -12.78 3.07 16.61
N PHE A 349 -13.53 2.06 17.04
CA PHE A 349 -13.06 0.71 17.28
C PHE A 349 -13.98 -0.28 16.57
N ASP A 350 -13.40 -1.06 15.67
CA ASP A 350 -14.08 -2.17 15.01
C ASP A 350 -13.91 -3.44 15.85
N LEU A 351 -14.85 -3.62 16.78
CA LEU A 351 -14.85 -4.76 17.72
C LEU A 351 -15.02 -6.08 16.97
N VAL A 352 -16.00 -6.13 16.07
CA VAL A 352 -16.23 -7.23 15.10
C VAL A 352 -16.74 -6.65 13.78
N LYS A 353 -16.84 -7.46 12.73
CA LYS A 353 -17.20 -7.00 11.36
C LYS A 353 -18.46 -6.12 11.30
N ASN A 354 -19.41 -6.36 12.19
CA ASN A 354 -20.71 -5.69 12.25
C ASN A 354 -20.95 -4.85 13.51
N LEU A 355 -19.98 -4.74 14.43
CA LEU A 355 -20.10 -3.93 15.63
C LEU A 355 -18.93 -2.97 15.72
N SER A 356 -19.22 -1.68 15.78
CA SER A 356 -18.24 -0.65 16.04
C SER A 356 -18.65 0.19 17.25
N PHE A 357 -17.66 0.69 17.95
CA PHE A 357 -17.80 1.62 19.05
C PHE A 357 -16.96 2.85 18.75
N SER A 358 -17.42 4.05 19.08
CA SER A 358 -16.60 5.26 18.92
C SER A 358 -16.74 6.20 20.11
N VAL A 359 -15.68 6.99 20.30
CA VAL A 359 -15.62 8.06 21.29
C VAL A 359 -15.23 9.32 20.57
N LEU A 360 -16.12 10.30 20.57
CA LEU A 360 -15.94 11.60 19.95
C LEU A 360 -15.85 12.68 21.03
N LYS A 361 -14.90 13.61 20.90
CA LYS A 361 -14.82 14.79 21.77
C LYS A 361 -14.41 16.02 20.99
N ILE A 362 -15.09 17.13 21.22
CA ILE A 362 -14.63 18.44 20.79
C ILE A 362 -13.51 18.87 21.74
N LEU A 363 -12.31 19.06 21.19
CA LEU A 363 -11.06 19.23 21.93
C LEU A 363 -10.86 20.65 22.46
N ASN A 364 -11.50 21.63 21.82
CA ASN A 364 -11.34 23.05 22.12
C ASN A 364 -12.53 23.67 22.88
N ASN A 365 -13.38 22.84 23.48
CA ASN A 365 -14.46 23.29 24.35
C ASN A 365 -14.74 22.27 25.48
N ASP A 366 -15.70 22.60 26.36
CA ASP A 366 -16.10 21.75 27.49
C ASP A 366 -17.23 20.78 27.15
N THR A 367 -17.55 20.58 25.86
CA THR A 367 -18.58 19.62 25.46
C THR A 367 -18.16 18.21 25.92
N PRO A 368 -19.04 17.47 26.61
CA PRO A 368 -18.75 16.11 27.02
C PRO A 368 -18.44 15.19 25.84
N ALA A 369 -17.65 14.15 26.10
CA ALA A 369 -17.40 13.13 25.09
C ALA A 369 -18.72 12.41 24.74
N GLN A 370 -18.92 12.15 23.45
CA GLN A 370 -20.03 11.37 22.94
C GLN A 370 -19.53 9.95 22.64
N PHE A 371 -20.28 8.98 23.13
CA PHE A 371 -20.00 7.57 22.99
C PHE A 371 -20.99 6.99 21.99
N GLY A 372 -20.50 6.54 20.84
CA GLY A 372 -21.29 5.92 19.80
C GLY A 372 -21.16 4.40 19.83
N PHE A 373 -22.25 3.70 19.58
CA PHE A 373 -22.21 2.31 19.17
C PHE A 373 -23.01 2.14 17.88
N ARG A 374 -22.54 1.22 17.03
CA ARG A 374 -23.20 0.87 15.79
C ARG A 374 -23.16 -0.63 15.62
N TYR A 375 -24.33 -1.23 15.47
CA TYR A 375 -24.48 -2.65 15.20
C TYR A 375 -25.26 -2.85 13.89
N ARG A 376 -24.62 -3.48 12.91
CA ARG A 376 -25.26 -3.82 11.64
C ARG A 376 -25.85 -5.22 11.70
N LEU A 377 -27.16 -5.34 11.59
CA LEU A 377 -27.83 -6.63 11.53
C LEU A 377 -27.67 -7.26 10.14
N ASN A 378 -27.84 -6.46 9.08
CA ASN A 378 -27.67 -6.83 7.68
C ASN A 378 -27.47 -5.57 6.83
N ASP A 379 -27.44 -5.71 5.50
CA ASP A 379 -27.15 -4.60 4.58
C ASP A 379 -28.18 -3.45 4.65
N ASN A 380 -29.38 -3.70 5.18
CA ASN A 380 -30.49 -2.74 5.21
C ASN A 380 -30.81 -2.23 6.63
N PHE A 381 -30.33 -2.91 7.67
CA PHE A 381 -30.66 -2.62 9.06
C PHE A 381 -29.42 -2.30 9.88
N VAL A 382 -29.39 -1.07 10.42
CA VAL A 382 -28.33 -0.59 11.31
C VAL A 382 -28.96 -0.06 12.58
N LEU A 383 -28.54 -0.62 13.71
CA LEU A 383 -28.82 -0.08 15.02
C LEU A 383 -27.70 0.90 15.39
N ARG A 384 -28.06 2.12 15.77
CA ARG A 384 -27.13 3.10 16.32
C ARG A 384 -27.60 3.54 17.70
N GLY A 385 -26.65 3.85 18.56
CA GLY A 385 -26.95 4.67 19.71
C GLY A 385 -25.77 5.53 20.05
N SER A 386 -26.07 6.67 20.64
CA SER A 386 -25.10 7.60 21.15
C SER A 386 -25.49 8.02 22.56
N SER A 387 -24.51 8.26 23.40
CA SER A 387 -24.73 8.85 24.72
C SER A 387 -23.58 9.76 25.07
N ASN A 388 -23.88 10.91 25.67
CA ASN A 388 -22.89 11.74 26.35
C ASN A 388 -22.95 11.56 27.89
N PHE A 389 -23.75 10.59 28.37
CA PHE A 389 -24.03 10.30 29.77
C PHE A 389 -24.59 11.46 30.61
N GLN A 390 -25.20 12.46 29.98
CA GLN A 390 -26.00 13.51 30.63
C GLN A 390 -27.50 13.15 30.59
N GLU A 391 -28.31 13.77 31.46
CA GLU A 391 -29.75 13.45 31.65
C GLU A 391 -30.53 13.38 30.31
N ASP A 392 -30.28 14.30 29.37
CA ASP A 392 -30.99 14.36 28.08
C ASP A 392 -30.13 13.99 26.86
N GLY A 393 -28.90 13.51 27.07
CA GLY A 393 -27.94 13.31 25.99
C GLY A 393 -27.70 11.84 25.60
N THR A 394 -28.58 10.94 26.04
CA THR A 394 -28.64 9.55 25.54
C THR A 394 -29.70 9.45 24.46
N ARG A 395 -29.29 9.05 23.24
CA ARG A 395 -30.16 8.89 22.08
C ARG A 395 -29.96 7.50 21.47
N GLY A 396 -31.05 6.76 21.25
CA GLY A 396 -31.05 5.50 20.52
C GLY A 396 -31.80 5.67 19.21
N LEU A 397 -31.24 5.19 18.10
CA LEU A 397 -31.86 5.28 16.78
C LEU A 397 -31.78 3.93 16.07
N ILE A 398 -32.92 3.45 15.59
CA ILE A 398 -33.00 2.32 14.67
C ILE A 398 -33.14 2.89 13.27
N GLU A 399 -32.15 2.65 12.41
CA GLU A 399 -32.18 3.11 11.03
C GLU A 399 -32.43 1.92 10.10
N TYR A 400 -33.41 2.12 9.21
CA TYR A 400 -33.67 1.24 8.09
C TYR A 400 -33.38 2.02 6.80
N GLU A 401 -32.37 1.58 6.05
CA GLU A 401 -31.95 2.25 4.82
C GLU A 401 -32.47 1.45 3.61
N LEU A 402 -33.48 2.02 2.94
CA LEU A 402 -33.93 1.59 1.62
C LEU A 402 -33.31 2.54 0.59
N ARG A 403 -32.41 2.04 -0.24
CA ARG A 403 -31.99 2.74 -1.47
C ARG A 403 -32.25 1.81 -2.66
N PHE A 404 -32.93 2.36 -3.67
CA PHE A 404 -33.27 1.68 -4.92
C PHE A 404 -32.17 1.86 -5.97
#